data_AF-Q8WMQ4-F1
#
_entry.id   AF-Q8WMQ4-F1
#
_cell.length_a   1.000
_cell.length_b   1.000
_cell.length_c   1.000
_cell.angle_alpha   90.00
_cell.angle_beta   90.00
_cell.angle_gamma   90.00
#
_symmetry.space_group_name_H-M   'P 1'
#
loop_
_entity.id
_entity.type
_entity.pdbx_description
1 polymer ?
#
loop_
_entity_poly.entity_id
_entity_poly.type
_entity_poly.pdbx_seq_one_letter_code
_entity_poly.pdbx_strand_id
1 'polypeptide(L)'
;MDVYQRSYCRPIETLVDIFQEYPDEIEYIFKPSCVPLMRCGGCCNDEGLECVPTEEFNIAMQIMRIKPHQGQHIGEMSFLQHNKCECRPKKDRARQEKKSVRGKGKGQKRKRKKSRPCGPCSERRKH
;
A
#
# COMPACT_ATOMS: atom_id res chain seq x y z
N MET A 1 -29.43 2.80 0.61
CA MET A 1 -28.10 3.37 1.00
C MET A 1 -27.00 2.38 0.61
N ASP A 2 -27.14 1.71 -0.53
CA ASP A 2 -26.57 0.37 -0.68
C ASP A 2 -25.13 0.43 -1.18
N VAL A 3 -24.82 1.44 -1.98
CA VAL A 3 -23.45 1.75 -2.41
C VAL A 3 -22.59 2.05 -1.19
N TYR A 4 -23.05 2.95 -0.32
CA TYR A 4 -22.36 3.33 0.91
C TYR A 4 -22.05 2.12 1.80
N GLN A 5 -23.04 1.25 2.06
CA GLN A 5 -22.84 0.07 2.89
C GLN A 5 -21.86 -0.94 2.29
N ARG A 6 -21.85 -1.11 0.96
CA ARG A 6 -20.93 -2.02 0.27
C ARG A 6 -19.52 -1.45 0.13
N SER A 7 -19.39 -0.12 0.07
CA SER A 7 -18.11 0.58 -0.07
C SER A 7 -17.47 0.93 1.26
N TYR A 8 -18.19 0.86 2.38
CA TYR A 8 -17.67 1.19 3.71
C TYR A 8 -16.53 0.24 4.13
N CYS A 9 -15.56 0.79 4.87
CA CYS A 9 -14.39 0.07 5.39
C CYS A 9 -14.74 -1.27 6.05
N ARG A 10 -14.22 -2.37 5.47
CA ARG A 10 -14.42 -3.74 5.94
C ARG A 10 -13.34 -4.68 5.39
N PRO A 11 -13.22 -5.92 5.90
CA PRO A 11 -12.44 -6.95 5.23
C PRO A 11 -13.04 -7.30 3.87
N ILE A 12 -12.22 -7.30 2.82
CA ILE A 12 -12.60 -7.65 1.45
C ILE A 12 -11.56 -8.61 0.89
N GLU A 13 -12.01 -9.61 0.13
CA GLU A 13 -11.13 -10.52 -0.58
C GLU A 13 -10.31 -9.75 -1.63
N THR A 14 -8.99 -9.80 -1.48
CA THR A 14 -8.02 -9.07 -2.28
C THR A 14 -6.95 -10.04 -2.75
N LEU A 15 -6.62 -10.02 -4.04
CA LEU A 15 -5.50 -10.79 -4.57
C LEU A 15 -4.19 -10.07 -4.23
N VAL A 16 -3.33 -10.77 -3.50
CA VAL A 16 -2.04 -10.24 -3.05
C VAL A 16 -0.92 -11.04 -3.70
N ASP A 17 0.02 -10.32 -4.31
CA ASP A 17 1.19 -10.92 -4.94
C ASP A 17 2.15 -11.47 -3.89
N ILE A 18 2.57 -12.74 -4.04
CA ILE A 18 3.40 -13.43 -3.04
C ILE A 18 4.77 -12.75 -2.91
N PHE A 19 5.34 -12.24 -4.01
CA PHE A 19 6.62 -11.53 -3.97
C PHE A 19 6.56 -10.20 -3.21
N GLN A 20 5.41 -9.53 -3.18
CA GLN A 20 5.25 -8.30 -2.40
C GLN A 20 5.24 -8.57 -0.90
N GLU A 21 4.68 -9.71 -0.49
CA GLU A 21 4.64 -10.14 0.92
C GLU A 21 5.98 -10.75 1.36
N TYR A 22 6.66 -11.45 0.45
CA TYR A 22 7.93 -12.14 0.71
C TYR A 22 9.02 -11.71 -0.28
N PRO A 23 9.51 -10.47 -0.19
CA PRO A 23 10.52 -9.95 -1.12
C PRO A 23 11.87 -10.67 -1.03
N ASP A 24 12.15 -11.34 0.10
CA ASP A 24 13.39 -12.07 0.32
C ASP A 24 13.44 -13.44 -0.37
N GLU A 25 12.29 -14.01 -0.77
CA GLU A 25 12.20 -15.33 -1.41
C GLU A 25 12.46 -15.25 -2.92
N ILE A 26 13.58 -14.62 -3.32
CA ILE A 26 13.92 -14.35 -4.73
C ILE A 26 14.34 -15.59 -5.55
N GLU A 27 14.65 -16.71 -4.89
CA GLU A 27 15.12 -17.93 -5.56
C GLU A 27 14.00 -18.73 -6.22
N TYR A 28 12.75 -18.46 -5.86
CA TYR A 28 11.59 -19.26 -6.25
C TYR A 28 10.67 -18.49 -7.19
N ILE A 29 10.11 -19.20 -8.16
CA ILE A 29 8.90 -18.79 -8.86
C ILE A 29 7.72 -19.48 -8.17
N PHE A 30 6.70 -18.70 -7.79
CA PHE A 30 5.53 -19.22 -7.10
C PHE A 30 4.38 -19.55 -8.05
N LYS A 31 3.71 -20.67 -7.79
CA LYS A 31 2.46 -21.05 -8.45
C LYS A 31 1.40 -21.42 -7.40
N PRO A 32 0.28 -20.66 -7.30
CA PRO A 32 0.00 -19.40 -7.99
C PRO A 32 0.99 -18.29 -7.59
N SER A 33 1.10 -17.22 -8.39
CA SER A 33 1.94 -16.06 -8.04
C SER A 33 1.26 -15.10 -7.07
N CYS A 34 -0.08 -15.17 -6.95
CA CYS A 34 -0.88 -14.39 -6.01
C CYS A 34 -1.87 -15.28 -5.27
N VAL A 35 -2.30 -14.83 -4.10
CA VAL A 35 -3.25 -15.55 -3.23
C VAL A 35 -4.42 -14.64 -2.82
N PRO A 36 -5.64 -15.18 -2.69
CA PRO A 36 -6.78 -14.43 -2.17
C PRO A 36 -6.67 -14.31 -0.64
N LEU A 37 -6.60 -13.08 -0.13
CA LEU A 37 -6.54 -12.77 1.30
C LEU A 37 -7.63 -11.77 1.67
N MET A 38 -8.14 -11.86 2.90
CA MET A 38 -8.99 -10.80 3.42
C MET A 38 -8.11 -9.64 3.88
N ARG A 39 -8.27 -8.48 3.22
CA ARG A 39 -7.55 -7.24 3.55
C ARG A 39 -8.56 -6.13 3.77
N CYS A 40 -8.18 -5.14 4.58
CA CYS A 40 -9.04 -4.00 4.82
C CYS A 40 -9.12 -3.15 3.55
N GLY A 41 -10.33 -2.85 3.12
CA GLY A 41 -10.59 -2.04 1.94
C GLY A 41 -11.93 -1.32 2.05
N GLY A 42 -12.13 -0.34 1.16
CA GLY A 42 -13.29 0.54 1.17
C GLY A 42 -12.94 1.98 1.51
N CYS A 43 -13.97 2.82 1.62
CA CYS A 43 -13.86 4.22 1.97
C CYS A 43 -14.31 4.49 3.41
N CYS A 44 -13.80 5.60 3.95
CA CYS A 44 -14.26 6.21 5.18
C CYS A 44 -15.05 7.49 4.85
N ASN A 45 -15.80 8.01 5.81
CA ASN A 45 -16.68 9.16 5.60
C ASN A 45 -15.95 10.50 5.53
N ASP A 46 -14.66 10.49 5.84
CA ASP A 46 -13.81 11.68 5.92
C ASP A 46 -12.42 11.32 5.38
N GLU A 47 -11.83 12.21 4.57
CA GLU A 47 -10.53 11.99 3.93
C GLU A 47 -9.35 12.01 4.92
N GLY A 48 -9.54 12.59 6.11
CA GLY A 48 -8.62 12.53 7.23
C GLY A 48 -8.62 11.17 7.95
N LEU A 49 -9.52 10.25 7.61
CA LEU A 49 -9.54 8.89 8.11
C LEU A 49 -8.90 7.90 7.13
N GLU A 50 -8.33 6.83 7.67
CA GLU A 50 -7.84 5.67 6.92
C GLU A 50 -8.50 4.38 7.42
N CYS A 51 -8.79 3.47 6.49
CA CYS A 51 -9.33 2.15 6.79
C CYS A 51 -8.18 1.22 7.19
N VAL A 52 -8.11 0.86 8.47
CA VAL A 52 -7.00 0.08 9.05
C VAL A 52 -7.51 -1.18 9.75
N PRO A 53 -6.70 -2.25 9.78
CA PRO A 53 -7.03 -3.43 10.55
C PRO A 53 -7.03 -3.15 12.06
N THR A 54 -7.94 -3.79 12.77
CA THR A 54 -8.00 -3.81 14.24
C THR A 54 -7.80 -5.19 14.83
N GLU A 55 -7.95 -6.24 14.00
CA GLU A 55 -7.70 -7.62 14.37
C GLU A 55 -7.13 -8.35 13.15
N GLU A 56 -6.03 -9.07 13.37
CA GLU A 56 -5.26 -9.74 12.33
C GLU A 56 -4.88 -11.16 12.77
N PHE A 57 -4.71 -12.05 11.81
CA PHE A 57 -4.22 -13.41 12.02
C PHE A 57 -3.49 -13.91 10.78
N ASN A 58 -2.65 -14.92 10.94
CA ASN A 58 -1.98 -15.55 9.81
C ASN A 58 -2.75 -16.79 9.36
N ILE A 59 -2.84 -17.01 8.05
CA ILE A 59 -3.33 -18.25 7.48
C ILE A 59 -2.23 -18.95 6.70
N ALA A 60 -2.20 -20.28 6.81
CA ALA A 60 -1.28 -21.11 6.08
C ALA A 60 -1.91 -21.59 4.77
N MET A 61 -1.16 -21.50 3.67
CA MET A 61 -1.56 -21.99 2.36
C MET A 61 -0.45 -22.86 1.76
N GLN A 62 -0.86 -23.86 0.97
CA GLN A 62 0.06 -24.67 0.19
C GLN A 62 0.36 -23.98 -1.13
N ILE A 63 1.63 -23.59 -1.33
CA ILE A 63 2.11 -22.89 -2.52
C ILE A 63 3.16 -23.75 -3.22
N MET A 64 3.05 -23.87 -4.53
CA MET A 64 4.08 -24.54 -5.33
C MET A 64 5.26 -23.59 -5.52
N ARG A 65 6.43 -24.03 -5.05
CA ARG A 65 7.71 -23.33 -5.13
C ARG A 65 8.56 -23.97 -6.22
N ILE A 66 8.94 -23.19 -7.23
CA ILE A 66 9.69 -23.67 -8.39
C ILE A 66 11.08 -23.02 -8.35
N LYS A 67 12.14 -23.81 -8.19
CA LYS A 67 13.51 -23.36 -8.41
C LYS A 67 13.90 -23.66 -9.85
N PRO A 68 14.22 -22.65 -10.68
CA PRO A 68 14.68 -22.88 -12.04
C PRO A 68 15.85 -23.87 -12.07
N HIS A 69 15.79 -24.84 -12.99
CA HIS A 69 16.81 -25.89 -13.18
C HIS A 69 17.03 -26.89 -12.02
N GLN A 70 16.35 -26.74 -10.88
CA GLN A 70 16.51 -27.65 -9.73
C GLN A 70 15.25 -28.47 -9.44
N GLY A 71 14.06 -27.94 -9.73
CA GLY A 71 12.79 -28.66 -9.60
C GLY A 71 11.70 -27.84 -8.92
N GLN A 72 10.63 -28.52 -8.50
CA GLN A 72 9.48 -27.90 -7.84
C GLN A 72 8.98 -28.76 -6.68
N HIS A 73 8.46 -28.10 -5.64
CA HIS A 73 7.82 -28.76 -4.50
C HIS A 73 6.67 -27.91 -3.96
N ILE A 74 5.77 -28.52 -3.20
CA ILE A 74 4.71 -27.79 -2.47
C ILE A 74 5.26 -27.47 -1.08
N GLY A 75 5.23 -26.18 -0.72
CA GLY A 75 5.61 -25.70 0.60
C GLY A 75 4.46 -24.95 1.25
N GLU A 76 4.38 -25.00 2.58
CA GLU A 76 3.45 -24.18 3.34
C GLU A 76 4.01 -22.75 3.48
N MET A 77 3.17 -21.76 3.23
CA MET A 77 3.48 -20.34 3.44
C MET A 77 2.38 -19.70 4.27
N SER A 78 2.77 -18.86 5.22
CA SER A 78 1.82 -18.09 6.03
C SER A 78 1.51 -16.76 5.35
N PHE A 79 0.32 -16.21 5.53
CA PHE A 79 -0.04 -14.90 5.00
C PHE A 79 -0.88 -14.14 6.01
N LEU A 80 -0.61 -12.84 6.18
CA LEU A 80 -1.37 -11.98 7.09
C LEU A 80 -2.77 -11.70 6.52
N GLN A 81 -3.78 -11.88 7.35
CA GLN A 81 -5.19 -11.67 7.04
C GLN A 81 -5.83 -10.75 8.07
N HIS A 82 -6.72 -9.87 7.62
CA HIS A 82 -7.45 -8.96 8.48
C HIS A 82 -8.84 -9.53 8.80
N ASN A 83 -9.17 -9.64 10.09
CA ASN A 83 -10.48 -10.10 10.57
C ASN A 83 -11.46 -8.93 10.77
N LYS A 84 -10.97 -7.79 11.27
CA LYS A 84 -11.77 -6.59 11.54
C LYS A 84 -11.04 -5.33 11.07
N CYS A 85 -11.82 -4.36 10.61
CA CYS A 85 -11.32 -3.10 10.07
C CYS A 85 -12.13 -1.93 10.64
N GLU A 86 -11.47 -0.80 10.85
CA GLU A 86 -12.12 0.43 11.30
C GLU A 86 -11.51 1.67 10.62
N CYS A 87 -12.30 2.73 10.52
CA CYS A 87 -11.82 4.05 10.11
C CYS A 87 -11.16 4.75 11.31
N ARG A 88 -9.85 5.01 11.23
CA ARG A 88 -9.08 5.72 12.26
C ARG A 88 -8.46 7.00 11.69
N PRO A 89 -8.25 8.05 12.50
CA PRO A 89 -7.55 9.25 12.05
C PRO A 89 -6.17 8.91 11.49
N LYS A 90 -5.87 9.42 10.30
CA LYS A 90 -4.54 9.31 9.70
C LYS A 90 -3.54 9.92 10.67
N LYS A 91 -2.50 9.18 11.01
CA LYS A 91 -1.38 9.76 11.74
C LYS A 91 -0.77 10.83 10.83
N ASP A 92 -0.76 12.07 11.30
CA ASP A 92 -0.05 13.16 10.62
C ASP A 92 1.41 12.74 10.43
N ARG A 93 1.76 12.26 9.23
CA ARG A 93 3.13 12.21 8.74
C ARG A 93 3.57 13.63 8.41
N ALA A 94 3.36 14.57 9.33
CA ALA A 94 3.77 15.94 9.22
C ALA A 94 5.29 15.98 9.07
N ARG A 95 5.73 16.00 7.82
CA ARG A 95 6.86 16.82 7.37
C ARG A 95 8.12 16.65 8.22
N GLN A 96 8.70 15.46 8.23
CA GLN A 96 10.12 15.28 8.57
C GLN A 96 11.07 15.79 7.46
N GLU A 97 10.65 16.76 6.64
CA GLU A 97 11.57 17.54 5.83
C GLU A 97 11.96 18.84 6.54
N LYS A 98 13.14 18.77 7.17
CA LYS A 98 14.09 19.88 7.39
C LYS A 98 13.73 20.90 8.49
N LYS A 99 13.95 20.51 9.74
CA LYS A 99 14.50 21.44 10.76
C LYS A 99 16.02 21.28 10.81
N SER A 100 16.74 21.65 9.74
CA SER A 100 18.18 21.92 9.87
C SER A 100 18.33 23.33 10.45
N VAL A 101 18.47 23.40 11.76
CA VAL A 101 19.00 24.58 12.45
C VAL A 101 20.44 24.78 11.98
N ARG A 102 20.72 25.84 11.19
CA ARG A 102 22.08 26.40 11.12
C ARG A 102 22.10 27.83 10.58
N GLY A 103 22.45 28.77 11.45
CA GLY A 103 23.40 29.84 11.14
C GLY A 103 22.84 31.14 10.60
N LYS A 104 22.88 32.19 11.44
CA LYS A 104 22.89 33.60 11.02
C LYS A 104 24.02 33.84 10.00
N GLY A 105 23.72 34.43 8.85
CA GLY A 105 24.72 34.84 7.85
C GLY A 105 24.17 35.91 6.90
N LYS A 106 24.88 37.04 6.82
CA LYS A 106 24.49 38.28 6.12
C LYS A 106 24.47 38.13 4.58
N GLY A 107 23.45 38.73 3.96
CA GLY A 107 23.49 39.48 2.69
C GLY A 107 23.98 38.80 1.40
N GLN A 108 23.10 38.71 0.39
CA GLN A 108 23.30 39.31 -0.94
C GLN A 108 22.08 39.09 -1.86
N LYS A 109 21.56 40.19 -2.42
CA LYS A 109 20.53 40.26 -3.47
C LYS A 109 20.98 39.49 -4.73
N ARG A 110 20.22 38.49 -5.20
CA ARG A 110 20.25 38.08 -6.63
C ARG A 110 18.87 37.69 -7.19
N LYS A 111 18.41 38.57 -8.08
CA LYS A 111 17.52 38.47 -9.25
C LYS A 111 16.52 37.30 -9.35
N ARG A 112 15.23 37.68 -9.27
CA ARG A 112 14.03 37.01 -9.81
C ARG A 112 14.27 36.44 -11.22
N LYS A 113 14.06 35.13 -11.40
CA LYS A 113 13.69 34.52 -12.69
C LYS A 113 12.40 33.74 -12.51
N LYS A 114 11.40 34.09 -13.32
CA LYS A 114 10.03 33.56 -13.33
C LYS A 114 9.91 32.58 -14.51
N SER A 115 9.65 31.30 -14.25
CA SER A 115 9.32 30.25 -15.23
C SER A 115 9.06 28.95 -14.45
N ARG A 116 7.98 28.17 -14.55
CA ARG A 116 6.78 28.06 -15.39
C ARG A 116 5.66 27.44 -14.52
N PRO A 117 4.37 27.52 -14.90
CA PRO A 117 3.28 26.89 -14.16
C PRO A 117 3.31 25.36 -14.31
N CYS A 118 3.07 24.63 -13.22
CA CYS A 118 2.67 23.23 -13.26
C CYS A 118 1.36 23.14 -14.07
N GLY A 119 1.34 22.31 -15.11
CA GLY A 119 0.16 22.10 -15.95
C GLY A 119 -0.94 21.33 -15.20
N PRO A 120 -2.22 21.52 -15.56
CA PRO A 120 -3.32 20.81 -14.94
C PRO A 120 -3.33 19.33 -15.37
N CYS A 121 -3.48 18.45 -14.38
CA CYS A 121 -3.97 17.09 -14.58
C CYS A 121 -5.45 17.21 -14.96
N SER A 122 -5.82 16.79 -16.17
CA SER A 122 -7.21 16.68 -16.58
C SER A 122 -7.40 15.42 -17.41
N GLU A 123 -8.44 14.70 -17.02
CA GLU A 123 -8.88 13.39 -17.51
C GLU A 123 -9.17 13.34 -19.02
N ARG A 124 -9.21 12.09 -19.51
CA ARG A 124 -10.26 11.52 -20.40
C ARG A 124 -9.91 11.28 -21.88
N ARG A 125 -9.97 10.00 -22.28
CA ARG A 125 -10.85 9.40 -23.34
C ARG A 125 -10.57 7.89 -23.40
N LYS A 126 -11.54 7.02 -23.11
CA LYS A 126 -12.59 6.51 -24.03
C LYS A 126 -12.01 5.94 -25.32
N HIS A 127 -11.96 4.61 -25.42
CA HIS A 127 -12.23 3.87 -26.64
C HIS A 127 -13.57 3.16 -26.45
#